data_AF-I3XPX3-F1
#
_entry.id   AF-I3XPX3-F1
#
_cell.length_a   1.000
_cell.length_b   1.000
_cell.length_c   1.000
_cell.angle_alpha   90.00
_cell.angle_beta   90.00
_cell.angle_gamma   90.00
#
_symmetry.space_group_name_H-M   'P 1'
#
loop_
_entity.id
_entity.type
_entity.pdbx_description
1 polymer ?
#
loop_
_entity_poly.entity_id
_entity_poly.type
_entity_poly.pdbx_seq_one_letter_code
_entity_poly.pdbx_strand_id
1 'polypeptide(L)'
;MSTEELKKYITCWSNCSLRHIEALAMIGVVMKADILDCDKKGLKKLVATLIDGSKVDSSCFYSEEVEQSLRIINIYIGFARSRGSLGKLTIVDSTIYSP
;
A
#
# COMPACT_ATOMS: atom_id res chain seq x y z
N MET A 1 8.30 -11.88 9.24
CA MET A 1 7.58 -10.81 9.95
C MET A 1 6.20 -11.33 10.31
N SER A 2 5.79 -11.23 11.57
CA SER A 2 4.40 -11.52 11.96
C SER A 2 3.46 -10.42 11.44
N THR A 3 2.19 -10.74 11.25
CA THR A 3 1.17 -9.76 10.80
C THR A 3 1.00 -8.61 11.79
N GLU A 4 1.21 -8.85 13.09
CA GLU A 4 1.15 -7.83 14.14
C GLU A 4 2.34 -6.86 14.11
N GLU A 5 3.53 -7.32 13.72
CA GLU A 5 4.69 -6.45 13.54
C GLU A 5 4.51 -5.50 12.36
N LEU A 6 3.95 -5.96 11.25
CA LEU A 6 3.69 -5.12 10.08
C LEU A 6 2.89 -3.87 10.45
N LYS A 7 1.86 -4.03 11.28
CA LYS A 7 0.96 -2.94 11.69
C LYS A 7 1.70 -1.80 12.41
N LYS A 8 2.82 -2.09 13.09
CA LYS A 8 3.63 -1.07 13.77
C LYS A 8 4.38 -0.16 12.79
N TYR A 9 4.61 -0.62 11.56
CA TYR A 9 5.34 0.14 10.53
C TYR A 9 4.42 0.84 9.52
N ILE A 10 3.11 0.60 9.58
CA ILE A 10 2.14 1.35 8.79
C ILE A 10 1.80 2.65 9.51
N THR A 11 2.19 3.78 8.91
CA THR A 11 2.05 5.11 9.53
C THR A 11 0.73 5.79 9.20
N CYS A 12 -0.03 5.29 8.22
CA CYS A 12 -1.34 5.80 7.87
C CYS A 12 -2.29 4.68 7.48
N TRP A 13 -3.50 4.69 8.06
CA TRP A 13 -4.53 3.67 7.85
C TRP A 13 -5.76 4.18 7.09
N SER A 14 -6.09 5.46 7.24
CA SER A 14 -7.30 6.05 6.67
C SER A 14 -7.02 7.45 6.15
N ASN A 15 -7.70 7.84 5.07
CA ASN A 15 -7.55 9.15 4.43
C ASN A 15 -6.09 9.46 4.01
N CYS A 16 -5.31 8.43 3.67
CA CYS A 16 -3.91 8.57 3.31
C CYS A 16 -3.72 9.28 1.97
N SER A 17 -2.48 9.72 1.69
CA SER A 17 -2.13 10.15 0.33
C SER A 17 -2.07 8.94 -0.62
N LEU A 18 -2.31 9.15 -1.91
CA LEU A 18 -2.10 8.11 -2.93
C LEU A 18 -0.67 7.57 -2.90
N ARG A 19 0.32 8.46 -2.73
CA ARG A 19 1.74 8.13 -2.60
C ARG A 19 2.04 7.19 -1.43
N HIS A 20 1.30 7.30 -0.34
CA HIS A 20 1.47 6.38 0.79
C HIS A 20 1.13 4.95 0.37
N ILE A 21 0.00 4.76 -0.32
CA ILE A 21 -0.44 3.44 -0.80
C ILE A 21 0.49 2.91 -1.90
N GLU A 22 0.98 3.77 -2.78
CA GLU A 22 2.01 3.42 -3.77
C GLU A 22 3.28 2.91 -3.10
N ALA A 23 3.75 3.58 -2.04
CA ALA A 23 4.93 3.15 -1.29
C ALA A 23 4.70 1.79 -0.62
N LEU A 24 3.51 1.55 -0.05
CA LEU A 24 3.14 0.23 0.49
C LEU A 24 3.15 -0.86 -0.59
N ALA A 25 2.68 -0.56 -1.81
CA ALA A 25 2.75 -1.49 -2.93
C ALA A 25 4.20 -1.76 -3.36
N MET A 26 5.02 -0.71 -3.44
CA MET A 26 6.43 -0.78 -3.81
C MET A 26 7.24 -1.71 -2.87
N ILE A 27 6.97 -1.66 -1.57
CA ILE A 27 7.62 -2.54 -0.58
C ILE A 27 6.98 -3.93 -0.47
N GLY A 28 5.98 -4.24 -1.32
CA GLY A 28 5.42 -5.58 -1.46
C GLY A 28 4.44 -5.99 -0.36
N VAL A 29 3.80 -5.03 0.32
CA VAL A 29 2.78 -5.34 1.36
C VAL A 29 1.34 -5.23 0.87
N VAL A 30 1.11 -4.68 -0.31
CA VAL A 30 -0.23 -4.61 -0.91
C VAL A 30 -0.52 -5.86 -1.74
N MET A 31 -1.65 -6.50 -1.47
CA MET A 31 -2.15 -7.68 -2.19
C MET A 31 -2.99 -7.32 -3.41
N LYS A 32 -3.84 -6.30 -3.25
CA LYS A 32 -4.73 -5.74 -4.27
C LYS A 32 -5.14 -4.32 -3.89
N ALA A 33 -5.58 -3.54 -4.86
CA ALA A 33 -6.17 -2.23 -4.65
C ALA A 33 -7.45 -2.08 -5.48
N ASP A 34 -8.47 -1.50 -4.86
CA ASP A 34 -9.79 -1.27 -5.43
C ASP A 34 -10.07 0.25 -5.45
N ILE A 35 -10.85 0.72 -6.43
CA ILE A 35 -11.31 2.12 -6.50
C ILE A 35 -12.74 2.19 -5.98
N LEU A 36 -13.02 3.15 -5.09
CA LEU A 36 -14.36 3.45 -4.61
C LEU A 36 -14.73 4.90 -4.93
N ASP A 37 -16.00 5.14 -5.25
CA ASP A 37 -16.53 6.49 -5.42
C ASP A 37 -16.68 7.19 -4.07
N CYS A 38 -16.40 8.49 -4.05
CA CYS A 38 -16.65 9.36 -2.90
C CYS A 38 -18.01 10.09 -3.06
N ASP A 39 -18.45 10.77 -1.99
CA ASP A 39 -19.72 11.50 -1.97
C ASP A 39 -19.83 12.58 -3.06
N LYS A 40 -18.69 13.15 -3.49
CA LYS A 40 -18.64 14.17 -4.54
C LYS A 40 -18.34 13.52 -5.90
N LYS A 41 -19.18 13.85 -6.89
CA LYS A 41 -19.03 13.39 -8.28
C LYS A 41 -17.64 13.70 -8.82
N GLY A 42 -17.02 12.71 -9.45
CA GLY A 42 -15.68 12.83 -10.05
C GLY A 42 -14.53 12.65 -9.07
N LEU A 43 -14.82 12.57 -7.76
CA LEU A 43 -13.83 12.20 -6.75
C LEU A 43 -13.95 10.72 -6.42
N LYS A 44 -12.79 10.07 -6.35
CA LYS A 44 -12.67 8.66 -5.99
C LYS A 44 -11.60 8.50 -4.93
N LYS A 45 -11.54 7.33 -4.31
CA LYS A 45 -10.45 6.93 -3.41
C LYS A 45 -9.96 5.53 -3.71
N LEU A 46 -8.73 5.25 -3.30
CA LEU A 46 -8.15 3.91 -3.30
C LEU A 46 -8.40 3.22 -1.98
N VAL A 47 -8.66 1.91 -2.04
CA VAL A 47 -8.64 1.01 -0.90
C VAL A 47 -7.69 -0.14 -1.22
N ALA A 48 -6.55 -0.16 -0.54
CA ALA A 48 -5.59 -1.25 -0.64
C ALA A 48 -5.88 -2.31 0.43
N THR A 49 -5.82 -3.57 0.03
CA THR A 49 -5.80 -4.72 0.96
C THR A 49 -4.36 -5.17 1.14
N LEU A 50 -3.90 -5.23 2.40
CA LEU A 50 -2.54 -5.64 2.73
C LEU A 50 -2.42 -7.17 2.85
N ILE A 51 -1.20 -7.67 2.98
CA ILE A 51 -0.89 -9.11 3.13
C ILE A 51 -1.55 -9.77 4.34
N ASP A 52 -1.86 -9.01 5.39
CA ASP A 52 -2.54 -9.49 6.60
C ASP A 52 -4.08 -9.36 6.50
N GLY A 53 -4.59 -8.95 5.33
CA GLY A 53 -6.01 -8.73 5.08
C GLY A 53 -6.54 -7.39 5.60
N SER A 54 -5.71 -6.59 6.30
CA SER A 54 -6.11 -5.24 6.72
C SER A 54 -6.26 -4.30 5.51
N LYS A 55 -6.96 -3.18 5.72
CA LYS A 55 -7.23 -2.20 4.67
C LYS A 55 -6.60 -0.86 5.00
N VAL A 56 -6.05 -0.22 3.98
CA VAL A 56 -5.60 1.17 4.02
C VAL A 56 -6.32 1.93 2.91
N ASP A 57 -6.93 3.06 3.24
CA ASP A 57 -7.64 3.89 2.26
C ASP A 57 -7.05 5.29 2.11
N SER A 58 -7.19 5.84 0.90
CA SER A 58 -6.76 7.19 0.59
C SER A 58 -7.85 8.21 0.92
N SER A 59 -7.46 9.49 1.02
CA SER A 59 -8.39 10.60 0.85
C SER A 59 -9.07 10.55 -0.53
N CYS A 60 -10.10 11.37 -0.73
CA CYS A 60 -10.73 11.52 -2.04
C CYS A 60 -9.89 12.43 -2.95
N PHE A 61 -9.55 11.93 -4.14
CA PHE A 61 -8.79 12.63 -5.18
C PHE A 61 -9.56 12.63 -6.49
N TYR A 62 -9.10 13.40 -7.49
CA TYR A 62 -9.72 13.34 -8.81
C TYR A 62 -9.56 11.96 -9.42
N SER A 63 -10.59 11.48 -10.12
CA SER A 63 -10.60 10.14 -10.71
C SER A 63 -9.35 9.81 -11.55
N GLU A 64 -8.82 10.78 -12.29
CA GLU A 64 -7.59 10.62 -13.09
C GLU A 64 -6.36 10.32 -12.22
N GLU A 65 -6.20 11.00 -11.09
CA GLU A 65 -5.11 10.78 -10.14
C GLU A 65 -5.20 9.38 -9.51
N VAL A 66 -6.42 8.98 -9.15
CA VAL A 66 -6.71 7.67 -8.55
C VAL A 66 -6.42 6.54 -9.55
N GLU A 67 -6.84 6.71 -10.81
CA GLU A 67 -6.61 5.73 -11.86
C GLU A 67 -5.13 5.61 -12.23
N GLN A 68 -4.39 6.74 -12.27
CA GLN A 68 -2.95 6.72 -12.46
C GLN A 68 -2.24 5.99 -11.32
N SER A 69 -2.61 6.28 -10.07
CA SER A 69 -2.04 5.62 -8.89
C SER A 69 -2.33 4.13 -8.88
N LEU A 70 -3.55 3.71 -9.25
CA LEU A 70 -3.92 2.29 -9.37
C LEU A 70 -3.01 1.56 -10.38
N ARG A 71 -2.68 2.17 -11.52
CA ARG A 71 -1.76 1.57 -12.51
C ARG A 71 -0.38 1.34 -11.91
N ILE A 72 0.16 2.33 -11.20
CA ILE A 72 1.46 2.23 -10.51
C ILE A 72 1.45 1.08 -9.48
N ILE A 73 0.41 1.02 -8.66
CA ILE A 73 0.23 -0.03 -7.65
C ILE A 73 0.19 -1.41 -8.29
N ASN A 74 -0.58 -1.59 -9.37
CA ASN A 74 -0.69 -2.87 -10.06
C ASN A 74 0.64 -3.33 -10.68
N ILE A 75 1.48 -2.41 -11.16
CA ILE A 75 2.84 -2.71 -11.62
C ILE A 75 3.69 -3.27 -10.47
N TYR A 76 3.68 -2.62 -9.29
CA TYR A 76 4.43 -3.10 -8.13
C TYR A 76 3.93 -4.44 -7.61
N ILE A 77 2.61 -4.65 -7.56
CA ILE A 77 2.02 -5.95 -7.20
C ILE A 77 2.50 -7.04 -8.19
N GLY A 78 2.48 -6.74 -9.49
CA GLY A 78 2.98 -7.64 -10.53
C GLY A 78 4.45 -8.02 -10.34
N PHE A 79 5.30 -7.03 -10.04
CA PHE A 79 6.72 -7.27 -9.73
C PHE A 79 6.90 -8.09 -8.45
N ALA A 80 6.15 -7.80 -7.39
CA ALA A 80 6.25 -8.53 -6.13
C ALA A 80 5.83 -10.00 -6.28
N ARG A 81 4.80 -10.27 -7.09
CA ARG A 81 4.34 -11.64 -7.40
C ARG A 81 5.36 -12.40 -8.24
N SER A 82 5.89 -11.80 -9.30
CA SER A 82 6.84 -12.49 -10.20
C SER A 82 8.16 -12.84 -9.52
N ARG A 83 8.58 -12.04 -8.53
CA ARG A 83 9.78 -12.30 -7.71
C ARG A 83 9.51 -13.14 -6.47
N GLY A 84 8.26 -13.51 -6.23
CA GLY A 84 7.83 -14.18 -5.00
C GLY A 84 8.24 -13.41 -3.74
N SER A 85 8.34 -12.08 -3.82
CA SER A 85 8.80 -11.20 -2.73
C SER A 85 7.64 -10.59 -1.94
N LEU A 86 6.40 -10.90 -2.34
CA LEU A 86 5.21 -10.43 -1.67
C LEU A 86 5.20 -10.91 -0.20
N GLY A 87 5.09 -9.97 0.73
CA GLY A 87 5.15 -10.23 2.17
C GLY A 87 6.50 -10.70 2.73
N LYS A 88 7.57 -10.72 1.93
CA LYS A 88 8.93 -11.11 2.36
C LYS A 88 9.75 -9.94 2.92
N LEU A 89 9.09 -8.98 3.59
CA LEU A 89 9.79 -7.89 4.25
C LEU A 89 10.59 -8.41 5.45
N THR A 90 11.85 -7.99 5.51
CA THR A 90 12.76 -8.25 6.62
C THR A 90 13.08 -6.91 7.29
N ILE A 91 12.79 -6.82 8.59
CA ILE A 91 13.23 -5.69 9.42
C ILE A 91 14.69 -5.93 9.76
N VAL A 92 15.55 -4.96 9.46
CA VAL A 92 16.97 -5.03 9.80
C VAL A 92 17.17 -4.26 11.10
N ASP A 93 17.54 -4.97 12.16
CA ASP A 93 17.85 -4.35 13.45
C ASP A 93 19.20 -3.63 13.37
N SER A 94 19.23 -2.34 13.70
CA SER A 94 20.41 -1.50 13.56
C SER A 94 21.49 -1.76 14.62
N THR A 95 21.22 -2.60 15.61
CA THR A 95 22.17 -3.03 16.66
C THR A 95 23.34 -3.85 16.14
N ILE A 96 23.28 -4.34 14.90
CA ILE A 96 24.38 -5.05 14.23
C ILE A 96 25.41 -4.07 13.62
N TYR A 97 25.05 -2.77 13.53
CA TYR A 97 25.90 -1.71 12.98
C TYR A 97 26.24 -0.63 14.03
N SER A 98 26.44 -1.02 15.29
CA SER A 98 27.17 -0.16 16.22
C SER A 98 28.68 -0.26 15.93
N PRO A 99 29.37 0.86 15.63
CA PRO A 99 30.82 0.87 15.53
C PRO A 99 31.50 0.54 16.87
#